data_AF-M3SAZ8-F1
#
_entry.id   AF-M3SAZ8-F1
#
_cell.length_a   1.000
_cell.length_b   1.000
_cell.length_c   1.000
_cell.angle_alpha   90.00
_cell.angle_beta   90.00
_cell.angle_gamma   90.00
#
_symmetry.space_group_name_H-M   'P 1'
#
loop_
_entity.id
_entity.type
_entity.pdbx_description
1 polymer ?
#
loop_
_entity_poly.entity_id
_entity_poly.type
_entity_poly.pdbx_seq_one_letter_code
_entity_poly.pdbx_strand_id
1 'polypeptide(L)' 'MAAKLIKDHLMTEDEWRKLGIQQSVGWVHYDIFKPEPNVLLFRRKRTDI' A
#
# COMPACT_ATOMS: atom_id res chain seq x y z
N MET A 1 -1.72 -18.21 -2.15
CA MET A 1 -0.27 -18.00 -1.97
C MET A 1 -0.02 -16.51 -2.01
N ALA A 2 0.43 -15.91 -0.89
CA ALA A 2 0.92 -14.54 -0.92
C ALA A 2 2.20 -14.55 -1.76
N ALA A 3 2.15 -13.97 -2.96
CA ALA A 3 3.36 -13.72 -3.72
C ALA A 3 4.32 -12.99 -2.78
N LYS A 4 5.57 -13.47 -2.70
CA LYS A 4 6.60 -12.89 -1.86
C LYS A 4 6.86 -11.47 -2.37
N LEU A 5 6.13 -10.49 -1.84
CA LEU A 5 6.23 -9.10 -2.22
C LEU A 5 7.48 -8.55 -1.54
N ILE A 6 8.65 -8.85 -2.11
CA ILE A 6 9.87 -8.13 -1.80
C ILE A 6 9.68 -6.77 -2.47
N LYS A 7 9.34 -5.76 -1.68
CA LYS A 7 9.16 -4.40 -2.17
C LYS A 7 10.09 -3.49 -1.41
N ASP A 8 11.04 -2.96 -2.14
CA ASP A 8 12.07 -2.04 -1.67
C ASP A 8 11.66 -0.58 -1.91
N HIS A 9 10.47 -0.35 -2.50
CA HIS A 9 9.95 0.99 -2.81
C HIS A 9 8.47 1.19 -2.43
N LEU A 10 8.08 2.47 -2.31
CA LEU A 10 6.69 2.88 -2.14
C LEU A 10 5.92 2.71 -3.44
N MET A 11 4.65 2.32 -3.33
CA MET A 11 3.82 1.98 -4.47
C MET A 11 2.85 3.10 -4.77
N THR A 12 2.67 3.37 -6.05
CA THR A 12 1.58 4.19 -6.57
C THR A 12 0.24 3.44 -6.47
N GLU A 13 -0.86 4.19 -6.60
CA GLU A 13 -2.22 3.61 -6.60
C GLU A 13 -2.41 2.51 -7.64
N ASP A 14 -1.87 2.71 -8.84
CA ASP A 14 -1.94 1.71 -9.91
C ASP A 14 -1.17 0.42 -9.57
N GLU A 15 0.03 0.53 -8.98
CA GLU A 15 0.86 -0.62 -8.63
C GLU A 15 0.19 -1.52 -7.58
N TRP A 16 -0.33 -0.95 -6.49
CA TRP A 16 -0.98 -1.79 -5.47
C TRP A 16 -2.34 -2.31 -5.93
N ARG A 17 -3.06 -1.60 -6.81
CA ARG A 17 -4.28 -2.12 -7.45
C ARG A 17 -3.99 -3.31 -8.36
N LYS A 18 -2.90 -3.28 -9.13
CA LYS A 18 -2.45 -4.42 -9.98
C LYS A 18 -2.12 -5.67 -9.18
N LEU A 19 -1.74 -5.52 -7.91
CA LEU A 19 -1.53 -6.63 -6.98
C LEU A 19 -2.84 -7.22 -6.43
N GLY A 20 -4.00 -6.68 -6.82
CA GLY A 20 -5.30 -7.13 -6.35
C GLY A 20 -5.75 -6.48 -5.05
N ILE A 21 -5.04 -5.47 -4.54
CA ILE A 21 -5.48 -4.73 -3.35
C ILE A 21 -6.61 -3.78 -3.75
N GLN A 22 -7.78 -3.97 -3.15
CA GLN A 22 -8.96 -3.16 -3.41
C GLN A 22 -9.23 -2.23 -2.22
N GLN A 23 -9.14 -0.92 -2.46
CA GLN A 23 -9.49 0.13 -1.50
C GLN A 23 -10.20 1.29 -2.22
N SER A 24 -10.83 2.17 -1.43
CA SER A 24 -11.40 3.43 -1.93
C SER A 24 -10.31 4.32 -2.56
N VAL A 25 -10.71 5.34 -3.33
CA VAL A 25 -9.75 6.26 -3.96
C VAL A 25 -9.05 7.12 -2.89
N GLY A 26 -7.78 7.46 -3.14
CA GLY A 26 -7.02 8.43 -2.35
C GLY A 26 -6.18 7.82 -1.22
N TRP A 27 -6.07 6.50 -1.15
CA TRP A 27 -5.11 5.84 -0.26
C TRP A 27 -3.70 5.87 -0.87
N VAL A 28 -2.73 6.25 -0.05
CA VAL A 28 -1.33 6.36 -0.44
C VAL A 28 -0.50 5.38 0.39
N HIS A 29 0.25 4.50 -0.28
CA HIS A 29 1.28 3.68 0.37
C HIS A 29 2.43 4.60 0.77
N TYR A 30 2.61 4.87 2.06
CA TYR A 30 3.46 5.98 2.51
C TYR A 30 4.73 5.55 3.23
N ASP A 31 4.80 4.30 3.71
CA ASP A 31 5.99 3.79 4.39
C ASP A 31 6.09 2.27 4.25
N ILE A 32 7.30 1.73 4.41
CA ILE A 32 7.61 0.30 4.29
C ILE A 32 7.90 -0.26 5.68
N PHE A 33 7.09 -1.21 6.11
CA PHE A 33 7.31 -1.89 7.37
C PHE A 33 8.39 -2.98 7.22
N LYS A 34 9.65 -2.61 7.46
CA LYS A 34 10.83 -3.50 7.32
C LYS A 34 10.72 -4.85 8.07
N PRO A 35 10.13 -4.94 9.28
CA PRO A 35 10.03 -6.22 9.98
C PRO A 35 9.15 -7.25 9.26
N GLU A 36 8.10 -6.80 8.55
CA GLU A 36 7.18 -7.66 7.82
C GLU A 36 6.84 -7.04 6.45
N PRO A 37 7.58 -7.40 5.37
CA PRO A 37 7.42 -6.76 4.05
C PRO A 37 6.06 -7.05 3.38
N ASN A 38 5.31 -8.02 3.90
CA ASN A 38 3.95 -8.31 3.46
C ASN A 38 2.91 -7.34 4.03
N VAL A 39 3.29 -6.51 5.02
CA VAL A 39 2.44 -5.47 5.61
C VAL A 39 2.59 -4.18 4.82
N LEU A 40 1.46 -3.62 4.37
CA LEU A 40 1.42 -2.39 3.59
C LEU A 40 0.78 -1.27 4.40
N LEU A 41 1.49 -0.15 4.53
CA LEU A 41 1.06 0.99 5.32
C LEU A 41 0.41 2.05 4.42
N PHE A 42 -0.88 2.27 4.61
CA PHE A 42 -1.66 3.25 3.84
C PHE A 42 -2.06 4.45 4.69
N ARG A 43 -2.09 5.64 4.08
CA ARG A 43 -2.68 6.86 4.66
C ARG A 43 -3.61 7.53 3.67
N ARG A 44 -4.63 8.23 4.18
CA ARG A 44 -5.56 9.07 3.41
C ARG A 44 -5.78 10.38 4.14
N LYS A 45 -5.98 11.48 3.40
CA LYS A 45 -6.36 12.76 4.00
C LYS A 45 -7.71 12.62 4.71
N ARG A 46 -7.82 13.13 5.95
CA ARG A 46 -9.12 13.24 6.62
C ARG A 46 -9.91 14.36 5.96
N THR A 47 -11.13 14.05 5.54
CA THR A 47 -12.06 15.01 4.92
C THR A 47 -12.96 15.70 5.96
N ASP A 48 -12.90 15.26 7.22
CA ASP A 48 -13.79 15.67 8.31
C ASP A 48 -13.21 16.86 9.11
N ILE A 49 -12.84 17.95 8.44
CA ILE A 49 -12.37 19.21 9.08
C ILE A 49 -13.22 20.36 8.57
#